data_AF-A0A8T4SYE7-F1
#
_entry.id   AF-A0A8T4SYE7-F1
#
_cell.length_a   1.000
_cell.length_b   1.000
_cell.length_c   1.000
_cell.angle_alpha   90.00
_cell.angle_beta   90.00
_cell.angle_gamma   90.00
#
_symmetry.space_group_name_H-M   'P 1'
#
loop_
_entity.id
_entity.type
_entity.pdbx_description
1 polymer ?
#
loop_
_entity_poly.entity_id
_entity_poly.type
_entity_poly.pdbx_seq_one_letter_code
_entity_poly.pdbx_strand_id
1 'polypeptide(L)'
;MNKEEVIKELRIITKERGKSPTRRSIPLKLYYHCIKQFKYFNEAKKQAGLKLYNNRFLELPPSSYIQDKDLVRLVSFLTFDGHLYKSLNAIILISKYKNELKKYEKLIKNKFGLNGNYRLKADGFGESFNYRVYSKELGKLLNKFGTPRGDKMLTPFDVPNWIKENKEFTREYLKVAFYCEGCKYKTSENTEIIQFNLNKSEELLEDGLKFIESLIYLLKEFNIETTKTWIMKGNLRKKDGKTTKMIKFKIKANSINKFIKEIGWIK
;
A
#
# COMPACT_ATOMS: atom_id res chain seq x y z
N MET A 1 15.06 -13.59 39.31
CA MET A 1 14.64 -14.84 38.67
C MET A 1 15.78 -15.39 37.83
N ASN A 2 16.14 -16.66 38.06
CA ASN A 2 17.02 -17.47 37.23
C ASN A 2 16.26 -18.02 36.00
N LYS A 3 16.93 -18.76 35.11
CA LYS A 3 16.32 -19.31 33.88
C LYS A 3 15.14 -20.26 34.15
N GLU A 4 15.28 -21.13 35.14
CA GLU A 4 14.28 -22.16 35.46
C GLU A 4 13.02 -21.55 36.07
N GLU A 5 13.17 -20.58 36.97
CA GLU A 5 12.07 -19.82 37.57
C GLU A 5 11.26 -19.09 36.48
N VAL A 6 11.94 -18.47 35.50
CA VAL A 6 11.25 -17.82 34.37
C VAL A 6 10.47 -18.84 33.54
N ILE A 7 11.04 -20.01 33.23
CA ILE A 7 10.37 -21.06 32.47
C ILE A 7 9.14 -21.58 33.21
N LYS A 8 9.27 -21.86 34.51
CA LYS A 8 8.18 -22.33 35.37
C LYS A 8 7.02 -21.33 35.37
N GLU A 9 7.33 -20.06 35.58
CA GLU A 9 6.32 -18.99 35.63
C GLU A 9 5.57 -18.85 34.30
N LEU A 10 6.29 -18.91 33.17
CA LEU A 10 5.67 -18.86 31.84
C LEU A 10 4.73 -20.05 31.58
N ARG A 11 5.06 -21.24 32.10
CA ARG A 11 4.20 -22.43 32.01
C ARG A 11 2.94 -22.29 32.85
N ILE A 12 3.05 -21.78 34.08
CA ILE A 12 1.92 -21.50 34.98
C ILE A 12 0.95 -20.54 34.30
N ILE A 13 1.45 -19.38 33.85
CA ILE A 13 0.63 -18.38 33.15
C ILE A 13 -0.02 -18.97 31.89
N THR A 14 0.68 -19.83 31.15
CA THR A 14 0.09 -20.49 29.97
C THR A 14 -1.06 -21.40 30.34
N LYS A 15 -0.90 -22.19 31.41
CA LYS A 15 -1.93 -23.12 31.92
C LYS A 15 -3.17 -22.36 32.37
N GLU A 16 -2.99 -21.30 33.16
CA GLU A 16 -4.10 -20.46 33.64
C GLU A 16 -4.89 -19.80 32.51
N ARG A 17 -4.20 -19.40 31.44
CA ARG A 17 -4.82 -18.67 30.33
C ARG A 17 -5.36 -19.55 29.21
N GLY A 18 -5.05 -20.86 29.23
CA GLY A 18 -5.34 -21.78 28.14
C GLY A 18 -4.66 -21.45 26.80
N LYS A 19 -3.73 -20.48 26.77
CA LYS A 19 -3.00 -20.07 25.56
C LYS A 19 -1.65 -19.46 25.90
N SER A 20 -0.71 -19.57 24.96
CA SER A 20 0.64 -19.08 25.19
C SER A 20 0.68 -17.55 25.37
N PRO A 21 1.39 -17.01 26.38
CA PRO A 21 1.37 -15.60 26.71
C PRO A 21 1.98 -14.72 25.59
N THR A 22 1.43 -13.52 25.45
CA THR A 22 2.03 -12.41 24.69
C THR A 22 2.77 -11.48 25.64
N ARG A 23 3.62 -10.58 25.12
CA ARG A 23 4.32 -9.57 25.94
C ARG A 23 3.36 -8.81 26.87
N ARG A 24 2.18 -8.45 26.36
CA ARG A 24 1.18 -7.65 27.10
C ARG A 24 0.40 -8.45 28.13
N SER A 25 0.54 -9.77 28.12
CA SER A 25 -0.27 -10.67 28.94
C SER A 25 0.50 -11.28 30.11
N ILE A 26 1.68 -10.74 30.41
CA ILE A 26 2.50 -11.14 31.55
C ILE A 26 2.93 -9.90 32.35
N PRO A 27 3.24 -10.04 33.64
CA PRO A 27 3.81 -8.96 34.43
C PRO A 27 5.08 -8.39 33.78
N LEU A 28 5.23 -7.07 33.81
CA LEU A 28 6.36 -6.39 33.19
C LEU A 28 7.71 -6.86 33.77
N LYS A 29 7.75 -7.15 35.08
CA LYS A 29 8.91 -7.69 35.77
C LYS A 29 9.33 -9.05 35.20
N LEU A 30 8.37 -9.95 34.97
CA LEU A 30 8.63 -11.26 34.33
C LEU A 30 9.15 -11.08 32.90
N TYR A 31 8.58 -10.14 32.14
CA TYR A 31 9.08 -9.83 30.79
C TYR A 31 10.55 -9.39 30.81
N TYR A 32 10.94 -8.50 31.72
CA TYR A 32 12.34 -8.09 31.84
C TYR A 32 13.26 -9.24 32.23
N HIS A 33 12.83 -10.14 33.12
CA HIS A 33 13.58 -11.36 33.41
C HIS A 33 13.72 -12.27 32.18
N CYS A 34 12.68 -12.39 31.35
CA CYS A 34 12.78 -13.12 30.08
C CYS A 34 13.85 -12.53 29.15
N ILE A 35 13.89 -11.20 29.01
CA ILE A 35 14.90 -10.52 28.18
C ILE A 35 16.29 -10.69 28.76
N LYS A 36 16.46 -10.51 30.08
CA LYS A 36 17.76 -10.64 30.75
C LYS A 36 18.34 -12.05 30.63
N GLN A 37 17.50 -13.09 30.77
CA GLN A 37 17.97 -14.48 30.82
C GLN A 37 18.05 -15.17 29.44
N PHE A 38 17.26 -14.73 28.46
CA PHE A 38 17.12 -15.40 27.16
C PHE A 38 17.31 -14.49 25.95
N LYS A 39 17.75 -13.23 26.14
CA LYS A 39 17.93 -12.19 25.11
C LYS A 39 16.62 -11.66 24.50
N TYR A 40 15.64 -12.52 24.26
CA TYR A 40 14.32 -12.15 23.71
C TYR A 40 13.20 -12.97 24.35
N PHE A 41 12.00 -12.39 24.45
CA PHE A 41 10.85 -13.04 25.06
C PHE A 41 10.42 -14.33 24.35
N ASN A 42 10.53 -14.37 23.02
CA ASN A 42 10.20 -15.57 22.25
C ASN A 42 11.21 -16.71 22.49
N GLU A 43 12.45 -16.40 22.85
CA GLU A 43 13.43 -17.44 23.20
C GLU A 43 13.07 -18.05 24.57
N ALA A 44 12.70 -17.23 25.55
CA ALA A 44 12.19 -17.71 26.84
C ALA A 44 10.96 -18.63 26.65
N LYS A 45 10.03 -18.24 25.79
CA LYS A 45 8.86 -19.09 25.44
C LYS A 45 9.25 -20.40 24.76
N LYS A 46 10.25 -20.38 23.86
CA LYS A 46 10.75 -21.57 23.17
C LYS A 46 11.33 -22.57 24.17
N GLN A 47 12.19 -22.09 25.07
CA GLN A 47 12.80 -22.90 26.14
C GLN A 47 11.74 -23.44 27.12
N ALA A 48 10.66 -22.69 27.33
CA ALA A 48 9.54 -23.15 28.14
C ALA A 48 8.62 -24.18 27.43
N GLY A 49 8.87 -24.52 26.16
CA GLY A 49 8.04 -25.45 25.37
C GLY A 49 6.70 -24.85 24.95
N LEU A 50 6.58 -23.52 24.93
CA LEU A 50 5.32 -22.84 24.69
C LEU A 50 5.14 -22.51 23.21
N LYS A 51 3.88 -22.61 22.73
CA LYS A 51 3.53 -22.24 21.35
C LYS A 51 3.97 -20.80 21.06
N LEU A 52 4.94 -20.66 20.16
CA LEU A 52 5.32 -19.36 19.65
C LEU A 52 4.23 -18.91 18.69
N TYR A 53 3.45 -17.90 19.07
CA TYR A 53 2.76 -17.04 18.10
C TYR A 53 3.81 -16.11 17.48
N ASN A 54 4.84 -16.71 16.89
CA ASN A 54 5.82 -15.99 16.15
C ASN A 54 5.16 -15.64 14.82
N ASN A 55 4.83 -14.36 14.63
CA ASN A 55 4.88 -13.73 13.31
C ASN A 55 6.35 -13.67 12.83
N ARG A 56 7.15 -14.74 13.02
CA ARG A 56 8.43 -14.87 12.36
C ARG A 56 8.04 -15.04 10.90
N PHE A 57 8.39 -14.04 10.12
CA PHE A 57 8.64 -14.11 8.69
C PHE A 57 7.95 -15.32 8.08
N LEU A 58 6.62 -15.22 7.88
CA LEU A 58 5.98 -16.14 6.94
C LEU A 58 6.74 -15.89 5.65
N GLU A 59 7.59 -16.84 5.29
CA GLU A 59 8.24 -16.82 4.00
C GLU A 59 7.14 -16.66 2.98
N LEU A 60 7.30 -15.66 2.13
CA LEU A 60 6.32 -15.43 1.10
C LEU A 60 6.38 -16.65 0.16
N PRO A 61 5.23 -17.20 -0.25
CA PRO A 61 5.22 -18.32 -1.18
C PRO A 61 5.96 -17.92 -2.46
N PRO A 62 6.59 -18.86 -3.20
CA PRO A 62 7.33 -18.53 -4.43
C PRO A 62 6.51 -17.71 -5.44
N SER A 63 5.20 -17.94 -5.51
CA SER A 63 4.25 -17.18 -6.32
C SER A 63 4.21 -15.68 -6.03
N SER A 64 4.65 -15.24 -4.84
CA SER A 64 4.75 -13.84 -4.46
C SER A 64 5.77 -13.07 -5.30
N TYR A 65 6.81 -13.74 -5.80
CA TYR A 65 7.89 -13.13 -6.56
C TYR A 65 7.62 -13.08 -8.06
N ILE A 66 6.53 -13.69 -8.52
CA ILE A 66 6.11 -13.67 -9.92
C ILE A 66 5.51 -12.30 -10.24
N GLN A 67 6.04 -11.67 -11.29
CA GLN A 67 5.44 -10.47 -11.88
C GLN A 67 4.20 -10.90 -12.68
N ASP A 68 3.03 -10.53 -12.18
CA ASP A 68 1.74 -10.81 -12.78
C ASP A 68 0.80 -9.61 -12.58
N LYS A 69 -0.39 -9.68 -13.18
CA LYS A 69 -1.41 -8.61 -13.05
C LYS A 69 -1.80 -8.33 -11.61
N ASP A 70 -1.80 -9.34 -10.74
CA ASP A 70 -2.18 -9.15 -9.34
C ASP A 70 -1.10 -8.36 -8.58
N LEU A 71 0.18 -8.59 -8.88
CA LEU A 71 1.27 -7.74 -8.39
C LEU A 71 1.10 -6.31 -8.90
N VAL A 72 0.84 -6.13 -10.20
CA VAL A 72 0.63 -4.82 -10.83
C VAL A 72 -0.50 -4.05 -10.15
N ARG A 73 -1.65 -4.71 -9.93
CA ARG A 73 -2.80 -4.12 -9.23
C ARG A 73 -2.42 -3.62 -7.85
N LEU A 74 -1.71 -4.45 -7.08
CA LEU A 74 -1.32 -4.09 -5.73
C LEU A 74 -0.28 -2.95 -5.70
N VAL A 75 0.72 -3.00 -6.58
CA VAL A 75 1.75 -1.95 -6.72
C VAL A 75 1.11 -0.63 -7.14
N SER A 76 0.22 -0.65 -8.14
CA SER A 76 -0.50 0.54 -8.61
C SER A 76 -1.38 1.10 -7.50
N PHE A 77 -2.22 0.28 -6.86
CA PHE A 77 -3.10 0.75 -5.80
C PHE A 77 -2.32 1.35 -4.62
N LEU A 78 -1.21 0.73 -4.21
CA LEU A 78 -0.35 1.28 -3.15
C LEU A 78 0.33 2.59 -3.56
N THR A 79 0.62 2.76 -4.84
CA THR A 79 1.18 4.00 -5.40
C THR A 79 0.18 5.15 -5.34
N PHE A 80 -1.12 4.90 -5.50
CA PHE A 80 -2.13 5.97 -5.53
C PHE A 80 -2.93 6.08 -4.22
N ASP A 81 -3.83 5.15 -3.92
CA ASP A 81 -4.72 5.23 -2.75
C ASP A 81 -4.23 4.46 -1.50
N GLY A 82 -3.20 3.63 -1.63
CA GLY A 82 -2.64 2.87 -0.53
C GLY A 82 -1.41 3.52 0.12
N HIS A 83 -0.78 2.79 1.03
CA HIS A 83 0.42 3.23 1.72
C HIS A 83 1.33 2.05 2.06
N LEU A 84 2.59 2.12 1.60
CA LEU A 84 3.66 1.28 2.11
C LEU A 84 4.44 2.07 3.16
N TYR A 85 4.53 1.55 4.38
CA TYR A 85 5.21 2.27 5.47
C TYR A 85 6.70 2.48 5.18
N LYS A 86 7.28 3.61 5.62
CA LYS A 86 8.73 3.92 5.49
C LYS A 86 9.62 2.82 6.08
N SER A 87 9.17 2.20 7.18
CA SER A 87 9.81 1.06 7.86
C SER A 87 9.65 -0.28 7.13
N LEU A 88 8.88 -0.32 6.05
CA LEU A 88 8.56 -1.51 5.24
C LEU A 88 7.92 -2.66 6.02
N ASN A 89 7.39 -2.40 7.23
CA ASN A 89 6.84 -3.44 8.10
C ASN A 89 5.33 -3.66 7.91
N ALA A 90 4.67 -2.83 7.10
CA ALA A 90 3.25 -2.95 6.81
C ALA A 90 2.86 -2.23 5.52
N ILE A 91 1.72 -2.63 4.98
CA ILE A 91 0.98 -1.91 3.95
C ILE A 91 -0.43 -1.57 4.45
N ILE A 92 -1.02 -0.52 3.89
CA ILE A 92 -2.42 -0.12 4.10
C ILE A 92 -3.05 0.09 2.73
N LEU A 93 -4.26 -0.44 2.58
CA LEU A 93 -5.17 -0.11 1.48
C LEU A 93 -6.34 0.66 2.06
N ILE A 94 -6.71 1.76 1.43
CA ILE A 94 -7.74 2.69 1.92
C ILE A 94 -8.84 2.78 0.87
N SER A 95 -10.10 2.68 1.31
CA SER A 95 -11.25 2.92 0.42
C SER A 95 -12.48 3.28 1.22
N LYS A 96 -13.36 4.09 0.63
CA LYS A 96 -14.72 4.31 1.15
C LYS A 96 -15.58 3.04 1.08
N TYR A 97 -15.30 2.15 0.12
CA TYR A 97 -16.09 0.96 -0.13
C TYR A 97 -15.38 -0.29 0.39
N LYS A 98 -15.87 -0.87 1.49
CA LYS A 98 -15.30 -2.10 2.08
C LYS A 98 -15.21 -3.27 1.09
N ASN A 99 -16.17 -3.38 0.17
CA ASN A 99 -16.19 -4.44 -0.86
C ASN A 99 -15.00 -4.34 -1.83
N GLU A 100 -14.51 -3.14 -2.13
CA GLU A 100 -13.31 -2.97 -2.94
C GLU A 100 -12.08 -3.52 -2.22
N LEU A 101 -11.96 -3.25 -0.92
CA LEU A 101 -10.87 -3.80 -0.10
C LEU A 101 -10.94 -5.32 0.03
N LYS A 102 -12.14 -5.93 0.00
CA LYS A 102 -12.27 -7.40 0.02
C LYS A 102 -11.64 -8.06 -1.22
N LYS A 103 -11.65 -7.38 -2.37
CA LYS A 103 -10.97 -7.87 -3.59
C LYS A 103 -9.46 -7.95 -3.36
N TYR A 104 -8.88 -6.90 -2.78
CA TYR A 104 -7.46 -6.87 -2.43
C TYR A 104 -7.10 -7.80 -1.28
N GLU A 105 -7.97 -8.00 -0.30
CA GLU A 105 -7.79 -9.02 0.74
C GLU A 105 -7.66 -10.41 0.12
N LYS A 106 -8.57 -10.78 -0.80
CA LYS A 106 -8.50 -12.07 -1.51
C LYS A 106 -7.23 -12.18 -2.32
N LEU A 107 -6.85 -11.12 -3.05
CA LEU A 107 -5.59 -11.06 -3.80
C LEU A 107 -4.39 -11.30 -2.87
N ILE A 108 -4.33 -10.58 -1.74
CA ILE A 108 -3.21 -10.68 -0.82
C ILE A 108 -3.11 -12.08 -0.19
N LYS A 109 -4.26 -12.65 0.20
CA LYS A 109 -4.33 -14.01 0.74
C LYS A 109 -3.86 -15.04 -0.28
N ASN A 110 -4.33 -14.94 -1.52
CA ASN A 110 -4.01 -15.90 -2.57
C ASN A 110 -2.54 -15.81 -3.01
N LYS A 111 -2.03 -14.59 -3.21
CA LYS A 111 -0.68 -14.37 -3.77
C LYS A 111 0.43 -14.45 -2.72
N PHE A 112 0.16 -13.99 -1.50
CA PHE A 112 1.18 -13.86 -0.44
C PHE A 112 0.92 -14.76 0.77
N GLY A 113 -0.23 -15.44 0.86
CA GLY A 113 -0.58 -16.25 2.04
C GLY A 113 -0.80 -15.41 3.31
N LEU A 114 -1.03 -14.10 3.16
CA LEU A 114 -1.14 -13.16 4.27
C LEU A 114 -2.57 -12.70 4.50
N ASN A 115 -2.88 -12.36 5.76
CA ASN A 115 -4.14 -11.74 6.12
C ASN A 115 -3.88 -10.38 6.78
N GLY A 116 -4.81 -9.46 6.60
CA GLY A 116 -4.81 -8.13 7.19
C GLY A 116 -5.91 -7.95 8.23
N ASN A 117 -5.99 -6.72 8.75
CA ASN A 117 -7.02 -6.31 9.68
C ASN A 117 -7.72 -5.06 9.13
N TYR A 118 -9.05 -5.04 9.25
CA TYR A 118 -9.85 -3.86 8.95
C TYR A 118 -9.86 -2.88 10.12
N ARG A 119 -9.84 -1.59 9.80
CA ARG A 119 -10.14 -0.51 10.75
C ARG A 119 -11.03 0.52 10.07
N LEU A 120 -12.08 0.96 10.76
CA LEU A 120 -12.82 2.14 10.35
C LEU A 120 -11.97 3.37 10.67
N LYS A 121 -11.94 4.32 9.73
CA LYS A 121 -11.32 5.63 9.89
C LYS A 121 -12.35 6.67 9.49
N ALA A 122 -12.91 7.35 10.49
CA ALA A 122 -13.64 8.59 10.27
C ALA A 122 -12.62 9.73 10.28
N ASP A 123 -12.64 10.55 9.23
CA ASP A 123 -11.96 11.85 9.23
C ASP A 123 -12.91 12.93 8.71
N GLY A 124 -12.43 14.18 8.63
CA GLY A 124 -13.24 15.31 8.17
C GLY A 124 -13.75 15.21 6.72
N PHE A 125 -13.37 14.15 5.98
CA PHE A 125 -13.80 13.87 4.61
C PHE A 125 -14.74 12.66 4.52
N GLY A 126 -15.18 12.13 5.67
CA GLY A 126 -16.15 11.04 5.82
C GLY A 126 -15.56 9.76 6.40
N GLU A 127 -16.32 8.69 6.31
CA GLU A 127 -15.89 7.36 6.76
C GLU A 127 -15.16 6.60 5.64
N SER A 128 -14.05 5.98 6.01
CA SER A 128 -13.27 5.10 5.14
C SER A 128 -12.84 3.84 5.89
N PHE A 129 -12.56 2.79 5.14
CA PHE A 129 -12.03 1.55 5.66
C PHE A 129 -10.54 1.47 5.33
N ASN A 130 -9.75 1.01 6.30
CA ASN A 130 -8.34 0.68 6.14
C ASN A 130 -8.17 -0.83 6.26
N TYR A 131 -7.65 -1.48 5.24
CA TYR A 131 -7.16 -2.86 5.33
C TYR A 131 -5.65 -2.85 5.51
N ARG A 132 -5.15 -3.32 6.65
CA ARG A 132 -3.74 -3.27 7.00
C ARG A 132 -3.13 -4.65 7.15
N VAL A 133 -2.03 -4.89 6.44
CA VAL A 133 -1.25 -6.14 6.51
C VAL A 133 0.11 -5.84 7.11
N TYR A 134 0.49 -6.57 8.17
CA TYR A 134 1.79 -6.44 8.82
C TYR A 134 2.72 -7.55 8.37
N SER A 135 3.63 -7.25 7.44
CA SER A 135 4.69 -8.15 7.01
C SER A 135 5.87 -7.34 6.49
N LYS A 136 7.04 -7.55 7.11
CA LYS A 136 8.29 -6.89 6.69
C LYS A 136 8.77 -7.41 5.34
N GLU A 137 8.59 -8.70 5.07
CA GLU A 137 8.99 -9.29 3.79
C GLU A 137 8.11 -8.84 2.65
N LEU A 138 6.79 -8.75 2.86
CA LEU A 138 5.90 -8.18 1.86
C LEU A 138 6.26 -6.72 1.56
N GLY A 139 6.52 -5.91 2.61
CA GLY A 139 6.89 -4.52 2.42
C GLY A 139 8.22 -4.35 1.67
N LYS A 140 9.24 -5.16 1.99
CA LYS A 140 10.50 -5.20 1.23
C LYS A 140 10.29 -5.62 -0.22
N LEU A 141 9.49 -6.66 -0.45
CA LEU A 141 9.20 -7.19 -1.78
C LEU A 141 8.51 -6.14 -2.64
N LEU A 142 7.46 -5.50 -2.14
CA LEU A 142 6.72 -4.47 -2.86
C LEU A 142 7.59 -3.24 -3.14
N ASN A 143 8.47 -2.85 -2.21
CA ASN A 143 9.43 -1.78 -2.46
C ASN A 143 10.45 -2.17 -3.54
N LYS A 144 10.94 -3.42 -3.54
CA LYS A 144 11.82 -3.95 -4.59
C LYS A 144 11.14 -3.94 -5.97
N PHE A 145 9.82 -4.19 -6.02
CA PHE A 145 9.03 -4.06 -7.25
C PHE A 145 8.65 -2.61 -7.62
N GLY A 146 9.14 -1.62 -6.87
CA GLY A 146 9.00 -0.20 -7.20
C GLY A 146 7.84 0.52 -6.52
N THR A 147 7.15 -0.10 -5.55
CA THR A 147 6.15 0.62 -4.74
C THR A 147 6.84 1.70 -3.90
N PRO A 148 6.42 2.98 -3.98
CA PRO A 148 6.99 4.03 -3.16
C PRO A 148 6.62 3.84 -1.69
N ARG A 149 7.60 4.03 -0.80
CA ARG A 149 7.41 3.93 0.66
C ARG A 149 7.27 5.32 1.28
N GLY A 150 6.48 5.41 2.34
CA GLY A 150 6.32 6.63 3.12
C GLY A 150 5.40 7.67 2.46
N ASP A 151 5.72 8.95 2.68
CA ASP A 151 4.89 10.04 2.18
C ASP A 151 5.17 10.29 0.70
N LYS A 152 4.23 9.86 -0.14
CA LYS A 152 4.35 9.91 -1.60
C LYS A 152 4.37 11.34 -2.15
N MET A 153 3.81 12.32 -1.42
CA MET A 153 3.94 13.72 -1.83
C MET A 153 5.37 14.24 -1.63
N LEU A 154 6.15 13.61 -0.73
CA LEU A 154 7.52 14.00 -0.33
C LEU A 154 8.58 12.97 -0.75
N THR A 155 8.25 12.03 -1.63
CA THR A 155 9.17 10.97 -2.07
C THR A 155 9.12 10.85 -3.59
N PRO A 156 10.22 10.99 -4.34
CA PRO A 156 10.21 10.78 -5.79
C PRO A 156 9.88 9.31 -6.11
N PHE A 157 9.14 9.10 -7.20
CA PHE A 157 8.81 7.77 -7.71
C PHE A 157 8.43 7.85 -9.18
N ASP A 158 8.49 6.71 -9.86
CA ASP A 158 8.05 6.56 -11.24
C ASP A 158 7.38 5.19 -11.45
N VAL A 159 6.76 4.97 -12.61
CA VAL A 159 6.25 3.64 -12.99
C VAL A 159 7.43 2.66 -13.09
N PRO A 160 7.37 1.48 -12.45
CA PRO A 160 8.44 0.50 -12.53
C PRO A 160 8.71 0.03 -13.97
N ASN A 161 9.98 -0.14 -14.36
CA ASN A 161 10.35 -0.52 -15.74
C ASN A 161 9.70 -1.84 -16.19
N TRP A 162 9.66 -2.85 -15.33
CA TRP A 162 9.01 -4.13 -15.63
C TRP A 162 7.50 -4.00 -15.92
N ILE A 163 6.85 -2.93 -15.46
CA ILE A 163 5.47 -2.59 -15.84
C ILE A 163 5.46 -1.88 -17.19
N LYS A 164 6.35 -0.90 -17.40
CA LYS A 164 6.47 -0.13 -18.66
C LYS A 164 6.75 -1.05 -19.86
N GLU A 165 7.62 -2.03 -19.69
CA GLU A 165 8.07 -2.96 -20.74
C GLU A 165 7.01 -3.99 -21.14
N ASN A 166 5.95 -4.16 -20.34
CA ASN A 166 4.88 -5.10 -20.61
C ASN A 166 3.54 -4.36 -20.82
N LYS A 167 3.05 -4.36 -22.06
CA LYS A 167 1.82 -3.66 -22.46
C LYS A 167 0.60 -4.06 -21.63
N GLU A 168 0.50 -5.33 -21.24
CA GLU A 168 -0.61 -5.81 -20.43
C GLU A 168 -0.53 -5.31 -18.98
N PHE A 169 0.67 -5.28 -18.39
CA PHE A 169 0.92 -4.71 -17.07
C PHE A 169 0.71 -3.20 -17.08
N THR A 170 1.17 -2.50 -18.10
CA THR A 170 0.92 -1.07 -18.28
C THR A 170 -0.57 -0.78 -18.31
N ARG A 171 -1.36 -1.53 -19.09
CA ARG A 171 -2.82 -1.38 -19.14
C ARG A 171 -3.46 -1.52 -17.75
N GLU A 172 -3.09 -2.57 -17.00
CA GLU A 172 -3.63 -2.81 -15.66
C GLU A 172 -3.18 -1.72 -14.66
N TYR A 173 -1.92 -1.27 -14.75
CA TYR A 173 -1.39 -0.20 -13.92
C TYR A 173 -2.15 1.11 -14.15
N LEU A 174 -2.35 1.51 -15.42
CA LEU A 174 -3.10 2.71 -15.80
C LEU A 174 -4.56 2.63 -15.36
N LYS A 175 -5.20 1.46 -15.54
CA LYS A 175 -6.58 1.23 -15.09
C LYS A 175 -6.76 1.52 -13.60
N VAL A 176 -5.87 0.97 -12.77
CA VAL A 176 -5.89 1.18 -11.31
C VAL A 176 -5.50 2.61 -10.96
N ALA A 177 -4.54 3.22 -11.67
CA ALA A 177 -4.16 4.61 -11.49
C ALA A 177 -5.36 5.56 -11.65
N PHE A 178 -6.09 5.44 -12.77
CA PHE A 178 -7.29 6.25 -13.01
C PHE A 178 -8.44 5.87 -12.08
N TYR A 179 -8.53 4.63 -11.61
CA TYR A 179 -9.52 4.26 -10.60
C TYR A 179 -9.32 5.07 -9.30
N CYS A 180 -8.06 5.22 -8.86
CA CYS A 180 -7.70 5.97 -7.67
C CYS A 180 -7.77 7.49 -7.87
N GLU A 181 -6.98 8.03 -8.79
CA GLU A 181 -6.76 9.48 -8.94
C GLU A 181 -7.58 10.11 -10.08
N GLY A 182 -8.20 9.29 -10.90
CA GLY A 182 -8.99 9.73 -12.04
C GLY A 182 -10.37 10.23 -11.63
N CYS A 183 -10.84 11.27 -12.32
CA CYS A 183 -12.21 11.74 -12.24
C CYS A 183 -12.85 11.83 -13.62
N LYS A 184 -14.15 11.51 -13.67
CA LYS A 184 -15.01 11.65 -14.85
C LYS A 184 -16.12 12.64 -14.50
N TYR A 185 -16.32 13.63 -15.36
CA TYR A 185 -17.41 14.61 -15.18
C TYR A 185 -17.86 15.17 -16.53
N LYS A 186 -19.08 15.70 -16.58
CA LYS A 186 -19.62 16.39 -17.76
C LYS A 186 -19.42 17.89 -17.64
N THR A 187 -19.03 18.56 -18.71
CA THR A 187 -19.03 20.04 -18.81
C THR A 187 -20.22 20.57 -19.59
N SER A 188 -20.84 19.72 -20.40
CA SER A 188 -22.12 19.95 -21.07
C SER A 188 -22.79 18.59 -21.30
N GLU A 189 -24.03 18.58 -21.78
CA GLU A 189 -24.79 17.35 -22.03
C GLU A 189 -24.01 16.30 -22.83
N ASN A 190 -23.24 16.77 -23.82
CA ASN A 190 -22.51 15.96 -24.79
C ASN A 190 -20.99 15.94 -24.59
N THR A 191 -20.46 16.62 -23.56
CA THR A 191 -19.01 16.69 -23.32
C THR A 191 -18.62 16.05 -22.01
N GLU A 192 -18.06 14.84 -22.08
CA GLU A 192 -17.41 14.17 -20.96
C GLU A 192 -15.93 14.53 -20.89
N ILE A 193 -15.41 14.66 -19.67
CA ILE A 193 -13.99 14.87 -19.40
C ILE A 193 -13.50 13.76 -18.48
N ILE A 194 -12.37 13.15 -18.85
CA ILE A 194 -11.59 12.26 -18.00
C ILE A 194 -10.30 13.00 -17.64
N GLN A 195 -10.03 13.16 -16.36
CA GLN A 195 -8.87 13.88 -15.83
C GLN A 195 -8.11 13.00 -14.84
N PHE A 196 -6.79 13.15 -14.83
CA PHE A 196 -5.90 12.58 -13.83
C PHE A 196 -5.23 13.70 -13.04
N ASN A 197 -5.10 13.53 -11.72
CA ASN A 197 -4.48 14.51 -10.84
C ASN A 197 -3.44 13.84 -9.94
N LEU A 198 -2.37 14.57 -9.60
CA LEU A 198 -1.40 14.14 -8.60
C LEU A 198 -0.94 15.35 -7.78
N ASN A 199 -0.86 15.18 -6.46
CA ASN A 199 -0.31 16.20 -5.58
C ASN A 199 1.16 15.88 -5.21
N LYS A 200 2.02 16.90 -5.29
CA LYS A 200 3.42 16.84 -4.86
C LYS A 200 3.80 18.06 -4.05
N SER A 201 4.80 17.95 -3.17
CA SER A 201 5.43 19.14 -2.61
C SER A 201 6.05 19.98 -3.72
N GLU A 202 6.07 21.30 -3.53
CA GLU A 202 6.71 22.23 -4.48
C GLU A 202 8.18 21.86 -4.75
N GLU A 203 8.91 21.40 -3.72
CA GLU A 203 10.29 20.90 -3.82
C GLU A 203 10.45 19.65 -4.72
N LEU A 204 9.38 18.89 -4.97
CA LEU A 204 9.40 17.65 -5.79
C LEU A 204 8.52 17.78 -7.03
N LEU A 205 8.29 19.03 -7.48
CA LEU A 205 7.44 19.30 -8.64
C LEU A 205 8.02 18.70 -9.92
N GLU A 206 9.34 18.81 -10.12
CA GLU A 206 10.02 18.23 -11.28
C GLU A 206 9.89 16.70 -11.33
N ASP A 207 10.09 16.01 -10.20
CA ASP A 207 9.88 14.56 -10.12
C ASP A 207 8.42 14.18 -10.38
N GLY A 208 7.48 15.00 -9.89
CA GLY A 208 6.07 14.83 -10.20
C GLY A 208 5.75 14.98 -11.68
N LEU A 209 6.38 15.94 -12.36
CA LEU A 209 6.21 16.15 -13.80
C LEU A 209 6.78 14.98 -14.60
N LYS A 210 7.98 14.50 -14.26
CA LYS A 210 8.60 13.31 -14.89
C LYS A 210 7.70 12.07 -14.79
N PHE A 211 7.07 11.86 -13.64
CA PHE A 211 6.12 10.77 -13.47
C PHE A 211 4.86 10.94 -14.33
N ILE A 212 4.30 12.15 -14.39
CA ILE A 212 3.13 12.44 -15.24
C ILE A 212 3.46 12.26 -16.72
N GLU A 213 4.65 12.68 -17.15
CA GLU A 213 5.15 12.44 -18.51
C GLU A 213 5.28 10.95 -18.81
N SER A 214 5.76 10.14 -17.86
CA SER A 214 5.75 8.68 -17.99
C SER A 214 4.34 8.12 -18.17
N LEU A 215 3.33 8.59 -17.41
CA LEU A 215 1.94 8.16 -17.62
C LEU A 215 1.40 8.56 -19.01
N ILE A 216 1.71 9.78 -19.46
CA ILE A 216 1.30 10.27 -20.79
C ILE A 216 1.95 9.44 -21.90
N TYR A 217 3.24 9.12 -21.76
CA TYR A 217 3.96 8.25 -22.70
C TYR A 217 3.30 6.87 -22.78
N LEU A 218 3.03 6.24 -21.62
CA LEU A 218 2.37 4.94 -21.58
C LEU A 218 0.96 4.98 -22.19
N LEU A 219 0.17 6.04 -21.97
CA LEU A 219 -1.12 6.22 -22.63
C LEU A 219 -0.97 6.34 -24.16
N LYS A 220 0.07 7.02 -24.63
CA LYS A 220 0.36 7.17 -26.06
C LYS A 220 0.64 5.83 -26.75
N GLU A 221 1.20 4.83 -26.05
CA GLU A 221 1.39 3.47 -26.58
C GLU A 221 0.06 2.72 -26.87
N PHE A 222 -1.04 3.18 -26.28
CA PHE A 222 -2.41 2.74 -26.60
C PHE A 222 -3.11 3.69 -27.58
N ASN A 223 -2.36 4.60 -28.21
CA ASN A 223 -2.87 5.66 -29.09
C ASN A 223 -3.87 6.59 -28.39
N ILE A 224 -3.74 6.79 -27.08
CA ILE A 224 -4.60 7.68 -26.28
C ILE A 224 -3.89 9.02 -26.14
N GLU A 225 -4.49 10.07 -26.69
CA GLU A 225 -3.94 11.42 -26.57
C GLU A 225 -4.39 12.12 -25.29
N THR A 226 -3.50 12.91 -24.73
CA THR A 226 -3.75 13.76 -23.56
C THR A 226 -3.57 15.23 -23.91
N THR A 227 -4.12 16.10 -23.09
CA THR A 227 -3.83 17.53 -23.12
C THR A 227 -2.43 17.80 -22.57
N LYS A 228 -1.96 19.05 -22.70
CA LYS A 228 -0.80 19.52 -21.96
C LYS A 228 -1.03 19.37 -20.46
N THR A 229 0.06 19.15 -19.73
CA THR A 229 0.07 19.14 -18.27
C THR A 229 -0.12 20.55 -17.72
N TRP A 230 -0.93 20.68 -16.67
CA TRP A 230 -1.12 21.93 -15.93
C TRP A 230 -0.68 21.77 -14.48
N ILE A 231 -0.15 22.85 -13.92
CA ILE A 231 0.23 22.95 -12.52
C ILE A 231 -0.74 23.93 -11.86
N MET A 232 -1.44 23.46 -10.84
CA MET A 232 -2.40 24.24 -10.06
C MET A 232 -1.87 24.44 -8.64
N LYS A 233 -2.38 25.48 -7.96
CA LYS A 233 -2.15 25.67 -6.53
C LYS A 233 -2.68 24.44 -5.77
N GLY A 234 -1.86 23.85 -4.92
CA GLY A 234 -2.27 22.82 -3.97
C GLY A 234 -2.53 23.41 -2.58
N ASN A 235 -2.33 22.60 -1.54
CA ASN A 235 -2.62 22.95 -0.16
C ASN A 235 -1.34 23.14 0.67
N LEU A 236 -1.43 24.00 1.69
CA LEU A 236 -0.45 24.06 2.77
C LEU A 236 -0.70 22.88 3.72
N ARG A 237 0.31 22.04 3.91
CA ARG A 237 0.21 20.85 4.78
C ARG A 237 0.42 21.24 6.22
N LYS A 238 -0.64 21.13 7.04
CA LYS A 238 -0.62 21.50 8.47
C LYS A 238 0.43 20.74 9.30
N LYS A 239 0.78 19.52 8.90
CA LYS A 239 1.65 18.64 9.70
C LYS A 239 3.15 18.94 9.59
N ASP A 240 3.58 19.58 8.50
CA ASP A 240 5.00 19.81 8.19
C ASP A 240 5.26 21.18 7.55
N GLY A 241 4.24 22.02 7.40
CA GLY A 241 4.36 23.37 6.84
C GLY A 241 4.66 23.41 5.34
N LYS A 242 4.70 22.27 4.64
CA LYS A 242 5.07 22.24 3.21
C LYS A 242 3.90 22.58 2.31
N THR A 243 4.16 23.42 1.30
CA THR A 243 3.20 23.72 0.24
C THR A 243 3.23 22.62 -0.83
N THR A 244 2.04 22.25 -1.32
CA THR A 244 1.89 21.31 -2.43
C THR A 244 1.39 22.01 -3.69
N LYS A 245 1.67 21.39 -4.83
CA LYS A 245 1.08 21.71 -6.14
C LYS A 245 0.33 20.50 -6.66
N MET A 246 -0.73 20.75 -7.40
CA MET A 246 -1.47 19.72 -8.11
C MET A 246 -1.05 19.72 -9.57
N ILE A 247 -0.56 18.60 -10.06
CA ILE A 247 -0.22 18.35 -11.46
C ILE A 247 -1.40 17.61 -12.08
N LYS A 248 -1.91 18.07 -13.22
CA LYS A 248 -3.07 17.46 -13.86
C LYS A 248 -2.95 17.45 -15.38
N PHE A 249 -3.58 16.45 -16.01
CA PHE A 249 -3.82 16.41 -17.45
C PHE A 249 -5.19 15.77 -17.71
N LYS A 250 -5.71 15.94 -18.92
CA LYS A 250 -6.98 15.34 -19.36
C LYS A 250 -6.74 14.41 -20.54
N ILE A 251 -7.58 13.38 -20.66
CA ILE A 251 -7.70 12.63 -21.91
C ILE A 251 -8.37 13.56 -22.93
N LYS A 252 -7.83 13.67 -24.15
CA LYS A 252 -8.47 14.47 -25.20
C LYS A 252 -9.80 13.85 -25.61
N ALA A 253 -10.75 14.68 -26.02
CA ALA A 253 -12.09 14.25 -26.40
C ALA A 253 -12.09 13.13 -27.47
N ASN A 254 -11.23 13.24 -28.49
CA ASN A 254 -11.05 12.24 -29.55
C ASN A 254 -10.48 10.89 -29.06
N SER A 255 -10.00 10.81 -27.82
CA SER A 255 -9.36 9.63 -27.24
C SER A 255 -10.18 9.00 -26.11
N ILE A 256 -11.32 9.58 -25.70
CA ILE A 256 -12.14 9.08 -24.59
C ILE A 256 -12.64 7.65 -24.86
N ASN A 257 -13.28 7.42 -26.02
CA ASN A 257 -13.80 6.09 -26.37
C ASN A 257 -12.68 5.04 -26.43
N LYS A 258 -11.51 5.43 -26.96
CA LYS A 258 -10.34 4.57 -27.02
C LYS A 258 -9.79 4.27 -25.63
N PHE A 259 -9.73 5.26 -24.74
CA PHE A 259 -9.32 5.09 -23.36
C PHE A 259 -10.25 4.10 -22.62
N ILE A 260 -11.57 4.26 -22.75
CA ILE A 260 -12.53 3.35 -22.12
C ILE A 260 -12.36 1.92 -22.66
N LYS A 261 -12.20 1.76 -23.97
CA LYS A 261 -12.03 0.46 -24.62
C LYS A 261 -10.71 -0.22 -24.27
N GLU A 262 -9.58 0.50 -24.38
CA GLU A 262 -8.24 -0.05 -24.24
C GLU A 262 -7.83 -0.23 -22.78
N ILE A 263 -8.15 0.73 -21.91
CA ILE A 263 -7.78 0.70 -20.49
C ILE A 263 -8.86 -0.01 -19.66
N GLY A 264 -10.11 0.01 -20.11
CA GLY A 264 -11.21 -0.63 -19.40
C GLY A 264 -11.61 0.11 -18.11
N TRP A 265 -11.49 1.44 -18.11
CA TRP A 265 -11.90 2.29 -16.99
C TRP A 265 -13.26 2.92 -17.25
N ILE A 266 -14.21 2.61 -16.37
CA ILE A 266 -15.60 3.07 -16.40
C ILE A 266 -15.90 3.42 -14.95
N LYS A 267 -15.72 4.68 -14.55
CA LYS A 267 -16.04 5.17 -13.20
C LYS A 267 -17.24 6.09 -13.25
#